data_AF-A0A1Y4CEX4-F1
#
_entry.id   AF-A0A1Y4CEX4-F1
#
_cell.length_a   1.000
_cell.length_b   1.000
_cell.length_c   1.000
_cell.angle_alpha   90.00
_cell.angle_beta   90.00
_cell.angle_gamma   90.00
#
_symmetry.space_group_name_H-M   'P 1'
#
loop_
_entity.id
_entity.type
_entity.pdbx_description
1 polymer ?
#
loop_
_entity_poly.entity_id
_entity_poly.type
_entity_poly.pdbx_seq_one_letter_code
_entity_poly.pdbx_strand_id
1 'polypeptide(L)'
;MIWKTWNGILRLCMGILLFYVLLTPIPYPYPDTLVVADASVSDEDIVRRIMEQQLTYYTRMGLLYPDRIFDYEIVRIIPTTDATKPQEPLYSVVYSVKNYWQSPAWTAGNGRIGEDHWIRGKSMIYRLVKDGSTYRLVAVGTGL
;
A
#
# COMPACT_ATOMS: atom_id res chain seq x y z
N MET A 1 -28.64 -20.17 35.19
CA MET A 1 -28.97 -18.79 34.76
C MET A 1 -27.80 -18.06 34.08
N ILE A 2 -26.54 -18.36 34.46
CA ILE A 2 -25.29 -17.74 33.93
C ILE A 2 -24.98 -18.08 32.46
N TRP A 3 -25.45 -19.23 31.95
CA TRP A 3 -25.18 -19.66 30.56
C TRP A 3 -25.92 -18.82 29.50
N LYS A 4 -27.12 -18.30 29.83
CA LYS A 4 -27.90 -17.47 28.91
C LYS A 4 -27.28 -16.07 28.72
N THR A 5 -26.69 -15.51 29.77
CA THR A 5 -26.04 -14.19 29.73
C THR A 5 -24.73 -14.23 28.94
N TRP A 6 -23.93 -15.30 29.06
CA TRP A 6 -22.71 -15.48 28.25
C TRP A 6 -22.99 -15.59 26.74
N ASN A 7 -24.04 -16.33 26.34
CA ASN A 7 -24.47 -16.40 24.94
C ASN A 7 -24.98 -15.06 24.41
N GLY A 8 -25.61 -14.23 25.26
CA GLY A 8 -26.02 -12.87 24.91
C GLY A 8 -24.82 -11.95 24.65
N ILE A 9 -23.82 -11.99 25.53
CA ILE A 9 -22.58 -11.20 25.40
C ILE A 9 -21.80 -11.62 24.15
N LEU A 10 -21.65 -12.92 23.90
CA LEU A 10 -20.94 -13.42 22.72
C LEU A 10 -21.60 -12.97 21.40
N ARG A 11 -22.94 -13.04 21.33
CA ARG A 11 -23.70 -12.56 20.17
C ARG A 11 -23.59 -11.05 19.98
N LEU A 12 -23.57 -10.29 21.07
CA LEU A 12 -23.35 -8.85 21.02
C LEU A 12 -21.96 -8.51 20.50
N CYS A 13 -20.90 -9.15 21.03
CA CYS A 13 -19.52 -8.95 20.58
C CYS A 13 -19.36 -9.30 19.09
N MET A 14 -19.95 -10.41 18.66
CA MET A 14 -19.93 -10.86 17.28
C MET A 14 -20.74 -9.92 16.36
N GLY A 15 -21.86 -9.39 16.83
CA GLY A 15 -22.65 -8.37 16.15
C GLY A 15 -21.91 -7.04 16.00
N ILE A 16 -21.20 -6.60 17.05
CA ILE A 16 -20.34 -5.40 17.00
C ILE A 16 -19.18 -5.62 16.02
N LEU A 17 -18.54 -6.78 16.04
CA LEU A 17 -17.48 -7.13 15.09
C LEU A 17 -17.98 -7.13 13.65
N LEU A 18 -19.13 -7.75 13.38
CA LEU A 18 -19.79 -7.75 12.08
C LEU A 18 -20.16 -6.32 11.64
N PHE A 19 -20.72 -5.51 12.52
CA PHE A 19 -21.06 -4.12 12.24
C PHE A 19 -19.83 -3.29 11.91
N TYR A 20 -18.74 -3.47 12.66
CA TYR A 20 -17.46 -2.80 12.42
C TYR A 20 -16.87 -3.21 11.06
N VAL A 21 -16.92 -4.49 10.71
CA VAL A 21 -16.46 -5.02 9.42
C VAL A 21 -17.32 -4.53 8.25
N LEU A 22 -18.63 -4.42 8.42
CA LEU A 22 -19.55 -3.97 7.37
C LEU A 22 -19.52 -2.45 7.15
N LEU A 23 -19.21 -1.68 8.18
CA LEU A 23 -19.14 -0.22 8.11
C LEU A 23 -17.74 0.34 7.89
N THR A 24 -16.69 -0.50 7.87
CA THR A 24 -15.39 0.00 7.38
C THR A 24 -15.60 0.49 5.95
N PRO A 25 -15.46 1.80 5.70
CA PRO A 25 -15.82 2.38 4.43
C PRO A 25 -15.03 1.72 3.30
N ILE A 26 -15.70 1.52 2.17
CA ILE A 26 -15.07 1.23 0.88
C ILE A 26 -13.97 2.28 0.70
N PRO A 27 -12.77 1.88 0.24
CA PRO A 27 -11.65 2.79 0.26
C PRO A 27 -11.97 4.06 -0.53
N TYR A 28 -11.57 5.20 0.04
CA TYR A 28 -11.30 6.47 -0.65
C TYR A 28 -10.78 6.22 -2.09
N PRO A 29 -11.03 7.07 -3.10
CA PRO A 29 -10.41 6.87 -4.41
C PRO A 29 -8.92 6.59 -4.25
N TYR A 30 -8.41 5.57 -4.95
CA TYR A 30 -7.03 5.12 -4.81
C TYR A 30 -6.09 6.32 -4.97
N PRO A 31 -5.27 6.64 -3.95
CA PRO A 31 -4.51 7.88 -3.95
C PRO A 31 -3.24 7.69 -4.78
N ASP A 32 -3.39 7.73 -6.09
CA ASP A 32 -2.29 7.59 -7.06
C ASP A 32 -1.72 8.93 -7.53
N THR A 33 -2.26 10.04 -7.03
CA THR A 33 -1.88 11.40 -7.41
C THR A 33 -1.50 12.26 -6.21
N LEU A 34 -0.48 13.10 -6.39
CA LEU A 34 -0.11 14.18 -5.47
C LEU A 34 -0.28 15.52 -6.18
N VAL A 35 -0.99 16.47 -5.57
CA VAL A 35 -1.15 17.82 -6.14
C VAL A 35 0.19 18.54 -6.14
N VAL A 36 0.53 19.23 -7.24
CA VAL A 36 1.82 19.94 -7.40
C VAL A 36 2.03 21.00 -6.32
N ALA A 37 0.96 21.63 -5.84
CA ALA A 37 1.02 22.60 -4.74
C ALA A 37 1.49 21.97 -3.41
N ASP A 38 1.22 20.68 -3.21
CA ASP A 38 1.62 19.91 -2.03
C ASP A 38 2.94 19.14 -2.27
N ALA A 39 3.56 19.31 -3.43
CA ALA A 39 4.80 18.63 -3.79
C ALA A 39 6.00 19.23 -3.06
N SER A 40 6.92 18.37 -2.63
CA SER A 40 8.23 18.81 -2.11
C SER A 40 9.11 19.33 -3.24
N VAL A 41 10.27 19.89 -2.89
CA VAL A 41 11.26 20.39 -3.87
C VAL A 41 11.99 19.24 -4.59
N SER A 42 12.04 18.04 -3.98
CA SER A 42 12.73 16.86 -4.53
C SER A 42 11.75 15.87 -5.16
N ASP A 43 12.07 15.37 -6.35
CA ASP A 43 11.31 14.29 -6.99
C ASP A 43 11.29 13.00 -6.14
N GLU A 44 12.37 12.71 -5.40
CA GLU A 44 12.42 11.55 -4.49
C GLU A 44 11.36 11.67 -3.39
N ASP A 45 11.20 12.88 -2.82
CA ASP A 45 10.18 13.14 -1.80
C ASP A 45 8.76 13.03 -2.39
N ILE A 46 8.56 13.49 -3.63
CA ILE A 46 7.28 13.34 -4.34
C ILE A 46 6.95 11.86 -4.51
N VAL A 47 7.91 11.05 -4.99
CA VAL A 47 7.75 9.60 -5.12
C VAL A 47 7.44 8.96 -3.78
N ARG A 48 8.18 9.34 -2.72
CA ARG A 48 7.94 8.84 -1.36
C ARG A 48 6.52 9.13 -0.89
N ARG A 49 6.06 10.37 -1.02
CA ARG A 49 4.71 10.78 -0.60
C ARG A 49 3.62 10.01 -1.34
N ILE A 50 3.74 9.85 -2.66
CA ILE A 50 2.76 9.06 -3.44
C ILE A 50 2.78 7.59 -2.97
N MET A 51 3.96 7.00 -2.77
CA MET A 51 4.08 5.63 -2.25
C MET A 51 3.48 5.47 -0.85
N GLU A 52 3.70 6.43 0.05
CA GLU A 52 3.11 6.43 1.39
C GLU A 52 1.58 6.51 1.34
N GLN A 53 1.02 7.36 0.48
CA GLN A 53 -0.42 7.45 0.26
C GLN A 53 -0.99 6.11 -0.23
N GLN A 54 -0.35 5.50 -1.24
CA GLN A 54 -0.76 4.21 -1.79
C GLN A 54 -0.68 3.07 -0.77
N LEU A 55 0.40 2.98 0.01
CA LEU A 55 0.55 1.93 1.03
C LEU A 55 -0.39 2.17 2.23
N THR A 56 -0.57 3.42 2.65
CA THR A 56 -1.54 3.81 3.68
C THR A 56 -2.98 3.49 3.27
N TYR A 57 -3.30 3.59 1.98
CA TYR A 57 -4.60 3.16 1.48
C TYR A 57 -4.85 1.67 1.79
N TYR A 58 -3.86 0.81 1.59
CA TYR A 58 -3.97 -0.61 1.93
C TYR A 58 -4.00 -0.89 3.44
N THR A 59 -3.43 -0.03 4.29
CA THR A 59 -3.56 -0.17 5.76
C THR A 59 -4.97 0.15 6.27
N ARG A 60 -5.69 1.00 5.53
CA ARG A 60 -7.04 1.47 5.86
C ARG A 60 -8.16 0.57 5.31
N MET A 61 -7.86 -0.37 4.43
CA MET A 61 -8.83 -1.35 3.95
C MET A 61 -9.48 -2.10 5.11
N GLY A 62 -10.74 -2.52 4.96
CA GLY A 62 -11.43 -3.32 5.99
C GLY A 62 -10.68 -4.61 6.33
N LEU A 63 -10.88 -5.13 7.55
CA LEU A 63 -10.08 -6.25 8.08
C LEU A 63 -10.13 -7.50 7.20
N LEU A 64 -11.26 -7.75 6.52
CA LEU A 64 -11.49 -8.94 5.70
C LEU A 64 -11.07 -8.79 4.24
N TYR A 65 -10.49 -7.64 3.85
CA TYR A 65 -9.95 -7.48 2.49
C TYR A 65 -8.60 -8.18 2.38
N PRO A 66 -8.43 -9.15 1.46
CA PRO A 66 -7.17 -9.90 1.33
C PRO A 66 -5.95 -9.00 1.06
N ASP A 67 -6.16 -7.91 0.32
CA ASP A 67 -5.12 -6.95 -0.04
C ASP A 67 -4.76 -5.99 1.09
N ARG A 68 -5.46 -6.05 2.24
CA ARG A 68 -5.13 -5.22 3.39
C ARG A 68 -3.71 -5.53 3.87
N ILE A 69 -2.89 -4.50 4.02
CA ILE A 69 -1.62 -4.61 4.74
C ILE A 69 -1.80 -4.09 6.17
N PHE A 70 -0.98 -4.56 7.09
CA PHE A 70 -1.06 -4.21 8.51
C PHE A 70 0.05 -3.24 8.90
N ASP A 71 1.13 -3.26 8.13
CA ASP A 71 2.27 -2.37 8.29
C ASP A 71 3.04 -2.30 6.97
N TYR A 72 3.85 -1.26 6.81
CA TYR A 72 4.73 -1.12 5.65
C TYR A 72 5.99 -0.32 5.98
N GLU A 73 7.02 -0.52 5.17
CA GLU A 73 8.27 0.22 5.23
C GLU A 73 8.74 0.57 3.82
N ILE A 74 9.03 1.85 3.56
CA ILE A 74 9.72 2.27 2.33
C ILE A 74 11.22 2.25 2.63
N VAL A 75 11.89 1.19 2.20
CA VAL A 75 13.30 0.90 2.52
C VAL A 75 14.23 1.89 1.82
N ARG A 76 14.03 2.11 0.51
CA ARG A 76 14.83 3.06 -0.29
C ARG A 76 14.17 3.41 -1.60
N ILE A 77 14.51 4.59 -2.12
CA ILE A 77 14.13 5.08 -3.43
C ILE A 77 15.42 5.43 -4.16
N ILE A 78 15.62 4.86 -5.36
CA ILE A 78 16.84 5.03 -6.13
C ILE A 78 16.47 5.59 -7.49
N PRO A 79 16.96 6.79 -7.87
CA PRO A 79 16.85 7.28 -9.24
C PRO A 79 17.51 6.29 -10.20
N THR A 80 16.81 5.96 -11.28
CA THR A 80 17.31 5.07 -12.33
C THR A 80 17.04 5.69 -13.69
N THR A 81 17.68 5.15 -14.73
CA THR A 81 17.58 5.66 -16.09
C THR A 81 17.31 4.52 -17.05
N ASP A 82 16.41 4.76 -18.00
CA ASP A 82 16.25 3.90 -19.16
C ASP A 82 17.21 4.40 -20.24
N ALA A 83 18.15 3.54 -20.66
CA ALA A 83 19.11 3.86 -21.72
C ALA A 83 18.41 4.23 -23.04
N THR A 84 17.18 3.75 -23.26
CA THR A 84 16.37 4.07 -24.44
C THR A 84 15.57 5.36 -24.30
N LYS A 85 15.34 5.83 -23.06
CA LYS A 85 14.56 7.04 -22.74
C LYS A 85 15.18 7.83 -21.58
N PRO A 86 16.38 8.39 -21.75
CA PRO A 86 17.14 9.01 -20.66
C PRO A 86 16.52 10.29 -20.09
N GLN A 87 15.51 10.85 -20.77
CA GLN A 87 14.82 12.08 -20.33
C GLN A 87 13.61 11.81 -19.42
N GLU A 88 13.21 10.55 -19.26
CA GLU A 88 12.09 10.19 -18.39
C GLU A 88 12.63 9.80 -17.00
N PRO A 89 12.28 10.54 -15.92
CA PRO A 89 12.79 10.23 -14.59
C PRO A 89 12.15 8.94 -14.08
N LEU A 90 12.99 7.93 -13.85
CA LEU A 90 12.60 6.64 -13.30
C LEU A 90 13.13 6.49 -11.87
N TYR A 91 12.37 5.77 -11.06
CA TYR A 91 12.71 5.50 -9.67
C TYR A 91 12.48 4.03 -9.36
N SER A 92 13.52 3.34 -8.90
CA SER A 92 13.40 2.03 -8.29
C SER A 92 13.05 2.20 -6.82
N VAL A 93 11.83 1.82 -6.45
CA VAL A 93 11.34 1.88 -5.07
C VAL A 93 11.40 0.49 -4.46
N VAL A 94 12.14 0.36 -3.36
CA VAL A 94 12.20 -0.88 -2.56
C VAL A 94 11.41 -0.68 -1.28
N TYR A 95 10.49 -1.58 -1.00
CA TYR A 95 9.60 -1.50 0.14
C TYR A 95 9.29 -2.90 0.70
N SER A 96 8.75 -2.92 1.91
CA SER A 96 8.30 -4.13 2.60
C SER A 96 6.87 -3.90 3.08
N VAL A 97 6.06 -4.96 3.10
CA VAL A 97 4.68 -4.91 3.60
C VAL A 97 4.42 -6.07 4.53
N LYS A 98 3.53 -5.88 5.51
CA LYS A 98 3.05 -6.96 6.38
C LYS A 98 1.63 -7.33 5.98
N ASN A 99 1.42 -8.57 5.54
CA ASN A 99 0.10 -9.06 5.10
C ASN A 99 -0.17 -10.45 5.69
N TYR A 100 -1.25 -10.57 6.48
CA TYR A 100 -1.64 -11.85 7.10
C TYR A 100 -2.46 -12.76 6.15
N TRP A 101 -3.05 -12.19 5.09
CA TRP A 101 -3.99 -12.90 4.21
C TRP A 101 -3.32 -13.60 3.02
N GLN A 102 -2.00 -13.45 2.85
CA GLN A 102 -1.23 -14.00 1.73
C GLN A 102 -1.81 -13.62 0.36
N SER A 103 -2.32 -12.39 0.21
CA SER A 103 -2.95 -11.97 -1.04
C SER A 103 -1.97 -12.09 -2.23
N PRO A 104 -2.42 -12.62 -3.39
CA PRO A 104 -1.64 -12.63 -4.62
C PRO A 104 -1.11 -11.25 -5.03
N ALA A 105 -1.79 -10.15 -4.68
CA ALA A 105 -1.33 -8.80 -4.95
C ALA A 105 0.03 -8.50 -4.28
N TRP A 106 0.28 -9.11 -3.12
CA TRP A 106 1.51 -8.93 -2.35
C TRP A 106 2.48 -10.09 -2.47
N THR A 107 2.00 -11.31 -2.68
CA THR A 107 2.87 -12.50 -2.74
C THR A 107 3.45 -12.75 -4.13
N ALA A 108 2.85 -12.20 -5.19
CA ALA A 108 3.37 -12.32 -6.54
C ALA A 108 4.57 -11.38 -6.80
N GLY A 109 5.43 -11.82 -7.73
CA GLY A 109 6.59 -11.07 -8.19
C GLY A 109 7.84 -11.31 -7.35
N ASN A 110 8.57 -10.24 -7.07
CA ASN A 110 9.76 -10.26 -6.23
C ASN A 110 9.44 -10.11 -4.74
N GLY A 111 10.48 -10.12 -3.90
CA GLY A 111 10.37 -10.06 -2.45
C GLY A 111 10.33 -11.43 -1.78
N ARG A 112 10.68 -11.47 -0.49
CA ARG A 112 10.75 -12.70 0.30
C ARG A 112 9.71 -12.66 1.43
N ILE A 113 8.85 -13.68 1.46
CA ILE A 113 7.89 -13.87 2.54
C ILE A 113 8.63 -14.44 3.76
N GLY A 114 8.55 -13.74 4.88
CA GLY A 114 9.01 -14.23 6.19
C GLY A 114 7.90 -14.93 6.96
N GLU A 115 8.28 -15.77 7.92
CA GLU A 115 7.35 -16.44 8.84
C GLU A 115 6.54 -15.46 9.70
N ASP A 116 7.05 -14.23 9.86
CA ASP A 116 6.42 -13.13 10.58
C ASP A 116 5.42 -12.31 9.74
N HIS A 117 5.02 -12.85 8.58
CA HIS A 117 4.08 -12.25 7.61
C HIS A 117 4.57 -10.97 6.94
N TRP A 118 5.84 -10.63 7.12
CA TRP A 118 6.48 -9.56 6.37
C TRP A 118 6.97 -10.09 5.02
N ILE A 119 6.57 -9.40 3.96
CA ILE A 119 7.06 -9.58 2.60
C ILE A 119 8.10 -8.50 2.38
N ARG A 120 9.37 -8.89 2.41
CA ARG A 120 10.51 -7.95 2.42
C ARG A 120 11.13 -7.80 1.05
N GLY A 121 11.57 -6.59 0.73
CA GLY A 121 12.33 -6.32 -0.48
C GLY A 121 11.49 -6.46 -1.75
N LYS A 122 10.20 -6.09 -1.71
CA LYS A 122 9.47 -5.79 -2.94
C LYS A 122 10.18 -4.65 -3.63
N SER A 123 10.34 -4.72 -4.95
CA SER A 123 10.88 -3.62 -5.72
C SER A 123 10.09 -3.40 -7.00
N MET A 124 9.80 -2.13 -7.29
CA MET A 124 9.08 -1.72 -8.49
C MET A 124 9.77 -0.50 -9.09
N ILE A 125 9.83 -0.46 -10.42
CA ILE A 125 10.31 0.71 -11.15
C ILE A 125 9.10 1.54 -11.53
N TYR A 126 9.13 2.81 -11.13
CA TYR A 126 8.11 3.79 -11.46
C TYR A 126 8.68 4.89 -12.32
N ARG A 127 7.87 5.36 -13.26
CA ARG A 127 8.05 6.67 -13.90
C ARG A 127 7.27 7.71 -13.12
N LEU A 128 7.92 8.80 -12.75
CA LEU A 128 7.23 9.97 -12.20
C LEU A 128 6.69 10.81 -13.37
N VAL A 129 5.37 10.96 -13.45
CA VAL A 129 4.70 11.72 -14.51
C VAL A 129 4.01 12.92 -13.90
N LYS A 130 4.28 14.10 -14.43
CA LYS A 130 3.51 15.31 -14.14
C LYS A 130 2.41 15.47 -15.18
N ASP A 131 1.17 15.49 -14.73
CA ASP A 131 -0.02 15.71 -15.56
C ASP A 131 -0.78 16.93 -15.04
N GLY A 132 -0.62 18.05 -15.74
CA GLY A 132 -1.14 19.35 -15.33
C GLY A 132 -0.69 19.75 -13.92
N SER A 133 -1.65 19.78 -13.00
CA SER A 133 -1.49 20.16 -11.58
C SER A 133 -1.24 18.96 -10.65
N THR A 134 -0.99 17.76 -11.18
CA THR A 134 -0.77 16.55 -10.37
C THR A 134 0.49 15.79 -10.79
N TYR A 135 1.09 15.09 -9.84
CA TYR A 135 2.12 14.08 -10.05
C TYR A 135 1.51 12.70 -9.85
N ARG A 136 1.92 11.71 -10.64
CA ARG A 136 1.52 10.30 -10.49
C ARG A 136 2.69 9.36 -10.76
N LEU A 137 2.65 8.18 -10.14
CA LEU A 137 3.60 7.10 -10.41
C LEU A 137 3.01 6.10 -11.40
N VAL A 138 3.74 5.85 -12.49
CA VAL A 138 3.36 4.84 -13.48
C VAL A 138 4.31 3.66 -13.35
N ALA A 139 3.79 2.48 -13.00
CA ALA A 139 4.58 1.26 -12.97
C ALA A 139 5.10 0.92 -14.37
N VAL A 140 6.41 0.75 -14.52
CA VAL A 140 7.05 0.40 -15.80
C VAL A 140 7.70 -0.98 -15.79
N GLY A 141 7.87 -1.57 -14.61
CA GLY A 141 8.39 -2.93 -14.45
C GLY A 141 8.64 -3.29 -12.99
N THR A 142 9.02 -4.54 -12.76
CA THR A 142 9.55 -5.00 -11.47
C THR A 142 10.99 -4.52 -11.31
N GLY A 143 11.34 -4.03 -10.13
CA GLY A 143 12.72 -3.61 -9.81
C GLY A 143 13.67 -4.78 -9.60
N LEU A 144 14.95 -4.42 -9.37
CA LEU A 144 16.04 -5.35 -9.00
C LEU A 144 15.71 -6.16 -7.74
#